data_AF-A4X2Y0-F1
#
_entry.id   AF-A4X2Y0-F1
#
_cell.length_a   1.000
_cell.length_b   1.000
_cell.length_c   1.000
_cell.angle_alpha   90.00
_cell.angle_beta   90.00
_cell.angle_gamma   90.00
#
_symmetry.space_group_name_H-M   'P 1'
#
loop_
_entity.id
_entity.type
_entity.pdbx_description
1 polymer ?
#
loop_
_entity_poly.entity_id
_entity_poly.type
_entity_poly.pdbx_seq_one_letter_code
_entity_poly.pdbx_strand_id
1 'polypeptide(L)'
;MTRRFGDRATFAVEIRAVEPHQLRVVDLWAAGKRLTSNDNWAFLPSFIHAMRSSVAQVRRRDIKPCPFPGLEPEEIFRLLHADETEFREQFWFMQWGETVDNVVKYAYLDEDVVIVFAFWQADHPFPDDLGRVFVARIPPEEFMAAVEEAADLLDAEFQPHRSPRFQGRSAPCATTRQTCG
;
A
#
# COMPACT_ATOMS: atom_id res chain seq x y z
N MET A 1 -0.71 0.00 19.89
CA MET A 1 -0.11 1.32 19.59
C MET A 1 -0.19 1.54 18.09
N THR A 2 -0.48 2.76 17.64
CA THR A 2 -0.53 3.11 16.21
C THR A 2 0.78 3.79 15.84
N ARG A 3 1.41 3.36 14.75
CA ARG A 3 2.59 4.00 14.15
C ARG A 3 2.16 4.71 12.87
N ARG A 4 2.60 5.95 12.68
CA ARG A 4 2.27 6.79 11.52
C ARG A 4 3.53 7.16 10.77
N PHE A 5 3.47 7.05 9.45
CA PHE A 5 4.52 7.43 8.51
C PHE A 5 3.93 8.44 7.53
N GLY A 6 4.55 9.62 7.39
CA GLY A 6 4.03 10.74 6.59
C GLY A 6 3.05 11.67 7.33
N ASP A 7 2.37 12.52 6.57
CA ASP A 7 1.39 13.50 7.05
C ASP A 7 0.00 13.23 6.46
N ARG A 8 -1.03 13.18 7.32
CA ARG A 8 -2.41 12.94 6.87
C ARG A 8 -2.90 14.02 5.91
N ALA A 9 -2.38 15.25 6.01
CA ALA A 9 -2.75 16.35 5.13
C ALA A 9 -2.30 16.13 3.68
N THR A 10 -1.15 15.49 3.47
CA THR A 10 -0.61 15.16 2.15
C THR A 10 -0.82 13.68 1.85
N PHE A 11 0.01 12.82 2.42
CA PHE A 11 -0.11 11.37 2.38
C PHE A 11 0.48 10.72 3.65
N ALA A 12 -0.24 9.76 4.23
CA ALA A 12 0.27 8.98 5.35
C ALA A 12 -0.22 7.53 5.36
N VAL A 13 0.61 6.67 5.96
CA VAL A 13 0.29 5.29 6.30
C VAL A 13 0.27 5.16 7.81
N GLU A 14 -0.83 4.68 8.38
CA GLU A 14 -0.95 4.38 9.80
C GLU A 14 -1.14 2.90 10.03
N ILE A 15 -0.25 2.30 10.80
CA ILE A 15 -0.28 0.86 11.08
C ILE A 15 -0.67 0.68 12.55
N ARG A 16 -1.74 -0.07 12.79
CA ARG A 16 -2.16 -0.45 14.15
C ARG A 16 -1.57 -1.81 14.51
N ALA A 17 -1.13 -1.91 15.76
CA ALA A 17 -0.70 -3.19 16.33
C ALA A 17 -1.91 -4.14 16.48
N VAL A 18 -1.91 -5.25 15.74
CA VAL A 18 -2.96 -6.29 15.80
C VAL A 18 -2.36 -7.67 15.54
N GLU A 19 -2.90 -8.71 16.19
CA GLU A 19 -2.72 -10.13 15.87
C GLU A 19 -3.96 -10.60 15.08
N PRO A 20 -3.84 -11.41 14.01
CA PRO A 20 -2.82 -12.43 13.75
C PRO A 20 -1.62 -12.00 12.86
N HIS A 21 -0.57 -12.82 12.84
CA HIS A 21 0.76 -12.50 12.27
C HIS A 21 0.80 -12.06 10.79
N GLN A 22 -0.22 -12.38 9.99
CA GLN A 22 -0.24 -12.10 8.54
C GLN A 22 -1.21 -10.98 8.13
N LEU A 23 -1.97 -10.44 9.07
CA LEU A 23 -2.91 -9.34 8.85
C LEU A 23 -2.52 -8.14 9.70
N ARG A 24 -2.71 -6.94 9.17
CA ARG A 24 -2.62 -5.69 9.94
C ARG A 24 -3.75 -4.77 9.59
N VAL A 25 -4.16 -3.98 10.58
CA VAL A 25 -5.03 -2.85 10.32
C VAL A 25 -4.17 -1.67 9.88
N VAL A 26 -4.41 -1.19 8.67
CA VAL A 26 -3.68 -0.10 8.02
C VAL A 26 -4.66 0.97 7.61
N ASP A 27 -4.51 2.17 8.16
CA ASP A 27 -5.27 3.35 7.72
C ASP A 27 -4.41 4.19 6.75
N LEU A 28 -4.85 4.26 5.49
CA LEU A 28 -4.25 5.15 4.48
C LEU A 28 -4.92 6.51 4.45
N TRP A 29 -4.12 7.55 4.34
CA TRP A 29 -4.54 8.93 4.31
C TRP A 29 -4.00 9.66 3.09
N ALA A 30 -4.84 10.48 2.47
CA ALA A 30 -4.43 11.46 1.47
C ALA A 30 -5.35 12.69 1.54
N ALA A 31 -4.82 13.89 1.37
CA ALA A 31 -5.60 15.14 1.39
C ALA A 31 -6.48 15.30 2.65
N GLY A 32 -6.02 14.81 3.80
CA GLY A 32 -6.78 14.80 5.07
C GLY A 32 -7.91 13.77 5.13
N LYS A 33 -8.08 12.92 4.11
CA LYS A 33 -9.12 11.90 4.04
C LYS A 33 -8.56 10.50 4.27
N ARG A 34 -9.28 9.68 5.03
CA ARG A 34 -8.96 8.26 5.19
C ARG A 34 -9.49 7.49 3.97
N LEU A 35 -8.59 6.94 3.17
CA LEU A 35 -8.94 6.17 1.96
C LEU A 35 -9.52 4.79 2.32
N THR A 36 -9.00 4.19 3.36
CA THR A 36 -9.41 2.89 3.94
C THR A 36 -10.67 3.05 4.81
N SER A 37 -11.73 3.65 4.26
CA SER A 37 -12.96 3.90 5.00
C SER A 37 -13.84 2.66 5.13
N ASN A 38 -13.84 1.78 4.12
CA ASN A 38 -14.65 0.57 4.06
C ASN A 38 -13.94 -0.66 4.65
N ASP A 39 -12.78 -1.03 4.12
CA ASP A 39 -11.90 -2.07 4.68
C ASP A 39 -10.50 -1.50 4.92
N ASN A 40 -9.95 -1.80 6.09
CA ASN A 40 -8.62 -1.39 6.50
C ASN A 40 -7.75 -2.58 6.94
N TRP A 41 -8.16 -3.81 6.67
CA TRP A 41 -7.36 -5.01 6.89
C TRP A 41 -6.48 -5.31 5.67
N ALA A 42 -5.17 -5.34 5.88
CA ALA A 42 -4.18 -5.64 4.87
C ALA A 42 -3.55 -7.02 5.09
N PHE A 43 -3.57 -7.88 4.08
CA PHE A 43 -2.75 -9.09 4.03
C PHE A 43 -1.30 -8.73 3.74
N LEU A 44 -0.43 -8.96 4.72
CA LEU A 44 0.94 -8.43 4.70
C LEU A 44 1.76 -8.84 3.47
N PRO A 45 1.77 -10.11 3.02
CA PRO A 45 2.59 -10.49 1.88
C PRO A 45 2.26 -9.72 0.60
N SER A 46 0.98 -9.56 0.27
CA SER A 46 0.56 -8.80 -0.93
C SER A 46 0.70 -7.29 -0.72
N PHE A 47 0.36 -6.80 0.47
CA PHE A 47 0.38 -5.38 0.78
C PHE A 47 1.80 -4.81 0.78
N ILE A 48 2.75 -5.49 1.43
CA ILE A 48 4.17 -5.11 1.41
C ILE A 48 4.68 -5.07 -0.03
N HIS A 49 4.36 -6.09 -0.83
CA HIS A 49 4.77 -6.10 -2.25
C HIS A 49 4.21 -4.90 -3.02
N ALA A 50 2.92 -4.58 -2.83
CA ALA A 50 2.27 -3.45 -3.49
C ALA A 50 2.91 -2.10 -3.09
N MET A 51 3.21 -1.92 -1.80
CA MET A 51 3.92 -0.73 -1.30
C MET A 51 5.29 -0.57 -1.94
N ARG A 52 6.09 -1.65 -1.97
CA ARG A 52 7.43 -1.62 -2.60
C ARG A 52 7.36 -1.38 -4.10
N SER A 53 6.33 -1.90 -4.77
CA SER A 53 6.11 -1.65 -6.20
C SER A 53 5.83 -0.17 -6.47
N SER A 54 4.96 0.47 -5.68
CA SER A 54 4.69 1.91 -5.78
C SER A 54 5.95 2.75 -5.54
N VAL A 55 6.74 2.43 -4.52
CA VAL A 55 8.04 3.06 -4.27
C VAL A 55 8.97 2.93 -5.48
N ALA A 56 9.10 1.72 -6.04
CA ALA A 56 9.97 1.48 -7.17
C ALA A 56 9.54 2.27 -8.41
N GLN A 57 8.23 2.43 -8.64
CA GLN A 57 7.70 3.27 -9.72
C GLN A 57 8.09 4.73 -9.54
N VAL A 58 7.94 5.29 -8.33
CA VAL A 58 8.32 6.68 -8.03
C VAL A 58 9.84 6.86 -8.21
N ARG A 59 10.62 5.95 -7.65
CA ARG A 59 12.10 5.98 -7.69
C ARG A 59 12.64 5.95 -9.11
N ARG A 60 12.05 5.12 -9.99
CA ARG A 60 12.43 5.02 -11.40
C ARG A 60 11.85 6.13 -12.27
N ARG A 61 11.00 7.01 -11.70
CA ARG A 61 10.20 8.01 -12.43
C ARG A 61 9.31 7.36 -13.50
N ASP A 62 8.77 6.18 -13.18
CA ASP A 62 7.81 5.47 -14.03
C ASP A 62 6.40 6.07 -13.92
N ILE A 63 6.15 6.95 -12.94
CA ILE A 63 4.93 7.75 -12.84
C ILE A 63 4.86 8.69 -14.05
N LYS A 64 3.74 8.64 -14.78
CA LYS A 64 3.54 9.45 -15.96
C LYS A 64 3.52 10.95 -15.63
N PRO A 65 4.04 11.81 -16.51
CA PRO A 65 3.91 13.26 -16.34
C PRO A 65 2.44 13.68 -16.40
N CYS A 66 2.16 14.90 -15.92
CA CYS A 66 0.82 15.50 -16.01
C CYS A 66 0.22 15.35 -17.43
N PRO A 67 -0.95 14.69 -17.56
CA PRO A 67 -1.55 14.40 -18.86
C PRO A 67 -2.10 15.64 -19.56
N PHE A 68 -2.52 16.64 -18.80
CA PHE A 68 -3.13 17.87 -19.31
C PHE A 68 -2.52 19.10 -18.61
N PRO A 69 -1.31 19.54 -19.01
CA PRO A 69 -0.65 20.67 -18.39
C PRO A 69 -1.50 21.94 -18.43
N GLY A 70 -1.57 22.66 -17.31
CA GLY A 70 -2.34 23.90 -17.17
C GLY A 70 -3.81 23.72 -16.78
N LEU A 71 -4.29 22.48 -16.65
CA LEU A 71 -5.59 22.20 -16.03
C LEU A 71 -5.45 21.97 -14.53
N GLU A 72 -6.52 22.27 -13.79
CA GLU A 72 -6.57 21.95 -12.37
C GLU A 72 -6.71 20.43 -12.14
N PRO A 73 -6.11 19.87 -11.07
CA PRO A 73 -6.12 18.42 -10.83
C PRO A 73 -7.53 17.79 -10.80
N GLU A 74 -8.54 18.51 -10.33
CA GLU A 74 -9.92 18.06 -10.30
C GLU A 74 -10.51 17.92 -11.71
N GLU A 75 -10.15 18.80 -12.63
CA GLU A 75 -10.56 18.71 -14.03
C GLU A 75 -9.86 17.54 -14.71
N ILE A 76 -8.56 17.36 -14.43
CA ILE A 76 -7.78 16.21 -14.90
C ILE A 76 -8.42 14.90 -14.44
N PHE A 77 -8.80 14.80 -13.17
CA PHE A 77 -9.52 13.62 -12.66
C PHE A 77 -10.78 13.32 -13.48
N ARG A 78 -11.62 14.34 -13.73
CA ARG A 78 -12.87 14.14 -14.49
C ARG A 78 -12.59 13.67 -15.91
N LEU A 79 -11.56 14.22 -16.57
CA LEU A 79 -11.16 13.79 -17.91
C LEU A 79 -10.66 12.34 -17.92
N LEU A 80 -9.78 11.97 -16.98
CA LEU A 80 -9.28 10.59 -16.85
C LEU A 80 -10.38 9.60 -16.48
N HIS A 81 -11.34 10.03 -15.66
CA HIS A 81 -12.46 9.19 -15.25
C HIS A 81 -13.47 8.95 -16.37
N ALA A 82 -13.72 9.98 -17.20
CA ALA A 82 -14.59 9.89 -18.37
C ALA A 82 -13.94 9.16 -19.56
N ASP A 83 -12.61 9.03 -19.58
CA ASP A 83 -11.89 8.28 -20.60
C ASP A 83 -12.21 6.77 -20.49
N GLU A 84 -12.70 6.18 -21.57
CA GLU A 84 -13.02 4.75 -21.63
C GLU A 84 -11.93 3.92 -22.33
N THR A 85 -10.78 4.54 -22.63
CA THR A 85 -9.68 3.90 -23.34
C THR A 85 -8.61 3.39 -22.37
N GLU A 86 -7.61 2.66 -22.89
CA GLU A 86 -6.45 2.23 -22.10
C GLU A 86 -5.55 3.42 -21.67
N PHE A 87 -5.81 4.64 -22.15
CA PHE A 87 -5.04 5.83 -21.78
C PHE A 87 -5.10 6.08 -20.27
N ARG A 88 -6.28 6.00 -19.65
CA ARG A 88 -6.42 6.23 -18.20
C ARG A 88 -5.66 5.23 -17.33
N GLU A 89 -5.46 4.00 -17.83
CA GLU A 89 -4.84 2.92 -17.05
C GLU A 89 -3.37 3.23 -16.74
N GLN A 90 -2.72 4.04 -17.59
CA GLN A 90 -1.36 4.51 -17.39
C GLN A 90 -1.20 5.42 -16.15
N PHE A 91 -2.31 5.95 -15.63
CA PHE A 91 -2.37 6.83 -14.46
C PHE A 91 -2.93 6.12 -13.23
N TRP A 92 -3.29 4.84 -13.34
CA TRP A 92 -3.70 4.06 -12.17
C TRP A 92 -2.56 3.97 -11.16
N PHE A 93 -2.86 4.33 -9.91
CA PHE A 93 -1.86 4.39 -8.85
C PHE A 93 -2.37 3.73 -7.57
N MET A 94 -1.43 3.27 -6.73
CA MET A 94 -1.73 2.55 -5.48
C MET A 94 -2.72 1.39 -5.67
N GLN A 95 -2.40 0.45 -6.56
CA GLN A 95 -3.15 -0.80 -6.72
C GLN A 95 -2.86 -1.75 -5.55
N TRP A 96 -3.25 -1.36 -4.33
CA TRP A 96 -2.94 -2.06 -3.07
C TRP A 96 -4.07 -3.02 -2.64
N GLY A 97 -4.89 -3.44 -3.60
CA GLY A 97 -6.00 -4.38 -3.40
C GLY A 97 -7.22 -3.75 -2.72
N GLU A 98 -7.98 -4.60 -2.02
CA GLU A 98 -9.30 -4.27 -1.44
C GLU A 98 -9.28 -3.08 -0.47
N THR A 99 -8.16 -2.84 0.20
CA THR A 99 -7.97 -1.72 1.16
C THR A 99 -8.22 -0.32 0.55
N VAL A 100 -8.17 -0.20 -0.78
CA VAL A 100 -8.36 1.07 -1.50
C VAL A 100 -9.30 0.92 -2.69
N ASP A 101 -10.13 -0.12 -2.72
CA ASP A 101 -11.05 -0.38 -3.84
C ASP A 101 -12.29 0.54 -3.81
N ASN A 102 -12.63 1.08 -2.65
CA ASN A 102 -13.72 2.05 -2.44
C ASN A 102 -13.45 3.45 -3.04
N VAL A 103 -12.26 3.68 -3.62
CA VAL A 103 -11.86 4.94 -4.24
C VAL A 103 -11.35 4.74 -5.67
N VAL A 104 -11.84 5.57 -6.58
CA VAL A 104 -11.21 5.76 -7.89
C VAL A 104 -10.05 6.73 -7.67
N LYS A 105 -8.86 6.39 -8.15
CA LYS A 105 -7.64 7.15 -7.90
C LYS A 105 -6.68 7.09 -9.09
N TYR A 106 -6.07 8.23 -9.37
CA TYR A 106 -5.03 8.38 -10.37
C TYR A 106 -3.84 9.13 -9.77
N ALA A 107 -2.65 8.93 -10.34
CA ALA A 107 -1.51 9.78 -10.02
C ALA A 107 -0.67 10.13 -11.25
N TYR A 108 -0.05 11.29 -11.18
CA TYR A 108 0.88 11.80 -12.18
C TYR A 108 1.95 12.67 -11.51
N LEU A 109 3.03 12.94 -12.24
CA LEU A 109 4.13 13.78 -11.79
C LEU A 109 3.97 15.21 -12.33
N ASP A 110 3.98 16.18 -11.42
CA ASP A 110 3.95 17.62 -11.69
C ASP A 110 4.78 18.35 -10.61
N GLU A 111 6.11 18.22 -10.72
CA GLU A 111 7.12 18.45 -9.66
C GLU A 111 6.96 17.49 -8.47
N ASP A 112 5.77 17.48 -7.87
CA ASP A 112 5.29 16.55 -6.86
C ASP A 112 4.58 15.34 -7.47
N VAL A 113 4.43 14.28 -6.68
CA VAL A 113 3.44 13.23 -6.97
C VAL A 113 2.07 13.80 -6.63
N VAL A 114 1.24 13.99 -7.66
CA VAL A 114 -0.13 14.45 -7.52
C VAL A 114 -1.06 13.23 -7.53
N ILE A 115 -1.76 13.01 -6.43
CA ILE A 115 -2.75 11.94 -6.28
C ILE A 115 -4.13 12.57 -6.29
N VAL A 116 -4.94 12.20 -7.27
CA VAL A 116 -6.34 12.64 -7.39
C VAL A 116 -7.27 11.45 -7.17
N PHE A 117 -8.30 11.63 -6.35
CA PHE A 117 -9.21 10.54 -6.03
C PHE A 117 -10.63 11.00 -5.70
N ALA A 118 -11.59 10.08 -5.82
CA ALA A 118 -12.97 10.27 -5.39
C ALA A 118 -13.55 8.98 -4.81
N PHE A 119 -14.39 9.11 -3.79
CA PHE A 119 -15.14 8.00 -3.21
C PHE A 119 -16.37 7.70 -4.08
N TRP A 120 -16.58 6.42 -4.41
CA TRP A 120 -17.70 5.98 -5.26
C TRP A 120 -18.69 5.07 -4.52
N GLN A 121 -18.31 4.51 -3.37
CA GLN A 121 -19.13 3.55 -2.65
C GLN A 121 -20.23 4.25 -1.82
N ALA A 122 -21.49 3.85 -2.01
CA ALA A 122 -22.65 4.54 -1.42
C ALA A 122 -22.73 4.48 0.11
N ASP A 123 -22.06 3.50 0.74
CA ASP A 123 -21.98 3.31 2.18
C ASP A 123 -20.81 4.08 2.83
N HIS A 124 -20.14 4.96 2.08
CA HIS A 124 -19.05 5.78 2.61
C HIS A 124 -19.53 6.58 3.84
N PRO A 125 -18.79 6.54 4.96
CA PRO A 125 -19.21 7.12 6.24
C PRO A 125 -19.47 8.64 6.23
N PHE A 126 -19.01 9.35 5.20
CA PHE A 126 -19.20 10.78 5.05
C PHE A 126 -19.90 11.09 3.72
N PRO A 127 -21.24 11.13 3.68
CA PRO A 127 -21.99 11.32 2.43
C PRO A 127 -21.56 12.55 1.62
N ASP A 128 -21.16 13.63 2.30
CA ASP A 128 -20.68 14.87 1.69
C ASP A 128 -19.38 14.71 0.89
N ASP A 129 -18.64 13.61 1.05
CA ASP A 129 -17.42 13.32 0.30
C ASP A 129 -17.70 12.58 -1.02
N LEU A 130 -18.91 12.04 -1.21
CA LEU A 130 -19.26 11.28 -2.41
C LEU A 130 -19.31 12.17 -3.65
N GLY A 131 -18.66 11.71 -4.72
CA GLY A 131 -18.56 12.45 -5.99
C GLY A 131 -17.68 13.69 -5.94
N ARG A 132 -17.08 14.03 -4.78
CA ARG A 132 -16.08 15.09 -4.68
C ARG A 132 -14.71 14.53 -5.06
N VAL A 133 -13.95 15.36 -5.77
CA VAL A 133 -12.55 15.06 -6.09
C VAL A 133 -11.68 15.67 -5.00
N PHE A 134 -10.75 14.88 -4.50
CA PHE A 134 -9.73 15.29 -3.55
C PHE A 134 -8.35 15.20 -4.21
N VAL A 135 -7.47 16.12 -3.80
CA VAL A 135 -6.15 16.27 -4.39
C VAL A 135 -5.12 16.27 -3.27
N ALA A 136 -4.17 15.35 -3.35
CA ALA A 136 -2.98 15.34 -2.51
C ALA A 136 -1.77 15.64 -3.37
N ARG A 137 -0.91 16.55 -2.90
CA ARG A 137 0.41 16.79 -3.48
C ARG A 137 1.45 16.41 -2.43
N ILE A 138 2.42 15.62 -2.84
CA ILE A 138 3.49 15.17 -1.96
C ILE A 138 4.80 15.08 -2.75
N PRO A 139 5.92 15.60 -2.21
CA PRO A 139 7.22 15.43 -2.83
C PRO A 139 7.54 13.93 -3.02
N PRO A 140 8.14 13.52 -4.16
CA PRO A 140 8.43 12.12 -4.44
C PRO A 140 9.22 11.42 -3.32
N GLU A 141 10.18 12.12 -2.73
CA GLU A 141 11.01 11.63 -1.63
C GLU A 141 10.23 11.41 -0.33
N GLU A 142 9.29 12.29 -0.01
CA GLU A 142 8.44 12.14 1.18
C GLU A 142 7.47 10.97 1.02
N PHE A 143 6.89 10.81 -0.18
CA PHE A 143 6.06 9.67 -0.49
C PHE A 143 6.85 8.36 -0.38
N MET A 144 8.04 8.29 -1.00
CA MET A 144 8.89 7.12 -0.92
C MET A 144 9.28 6.80 0.52
N ALA A 145 9.73 7.78 1.31
CA ALA A 145 10.10 7.59 2.70
C ALA A 145 8.93 7.02 3.53
N ALA A 146 7.75 7.63 3.44
CA ALA A 146 6.58 7.18 4.19
C ALA A 146 6.17 5.74 3.85
N VAL A 147 6.19 5.38 2.57
CA VAL A 147 5.80 4.04 2.11
C VAL A 147 6.90 3.01 2.41
N GLU A 148 8.18 3.36 2.24
CA GLU A 148 9.31 2.47 2.54
C GLU A 148 9.39 2.14 4.02
N GLU A 149 9.33 3.13 4.91
CA GLU A 149 9.42 2.92 6.36
C GLU A 149 8.23 2.10 6.88
N ALA A 150 7.03 2.36 6.37
CA ALA A 150 5.85 1.58 6.70
C ALA A 150 6.00 0.13 6.21
N ALA A 151 6.51 -0.09 4.99
CA ALA A 151 6.75 -1.44 4.48
C ALA A 151 7.87 -2.17 5.24
N ASP A 152 8.94 -1.47 5.65
CA ASP A 152 10.04 -2.02 6.47
C ASP A 152 9.52 -2.50 7.82
N LEU A 153 8.65 -1.71 8.46
CA LEU A 153 7.99 -2.10 9.70
C LEU A 153 7.17 -3.38 9.51
N LEU A 154 6.30 -3.39 8.50
CA LEU A 154 5.41 -4.53 8.24
C LEU A 154 6.20 -5.80 7.92
N ASP A 155 7.29 -5.69 7.16
CA ASP A 155 8.17 -6.81 6.82
C ASP A 155 8.94 -7.33 8.04
N ALA A 156 9.46 -6.45 8.89
CA ALA A 156 10.14 -6.83 10.13
C ALA A 156 9.20 -7.54 11.12
N GLU A 157 7.94 -7.13 11.18
CA GLU A 157 6.92 -7.78 12.02
C GLU A 157 6.30 -9.02 11.37
N PHE A 158 6.43 -9.17 10.04
CA PHE A 158 6.01 -10.36 9.33
C PHE A 158 7.00 -11.49 9.61
N GLN A 159 6.63 -12.39 10.52
CA GLN A 159 7.33 -13.66 10.67
C GLN A 159 6.63 -14.71 9.80
N PRO A 160 7.13 -15.02 8.58
CA PRO A 160 6.70 -16.23 7.91
C PRO A 160 7.07 -17.37 8.85
N HIS A 161 6.12 -18.24 9.18
CA HIS A 161 6.35 -19.40 10.04
C HIS A 161 7.69 -20.04 9.68
N ARG A 162 8.71 -19.84 10.53
CA ARG A 162 9.87 -20.73 10.54
C ARG A 162 9.31 -22.04 11.04
N SER A 163 8.81 -22.88 10.13
CA SER A 163 8.62 -24.28 10.40
C SER A 163 9.92 -24.77 11.06
N PRO A 164 9.89 -25.31 12.29
CA PRO A 164 11.08 -25.92 12.83
C PRO A 164 11.45 -27.04 11.86
N ARG A 165 12.51 -26.80 11.08
CA ARG A 165 13.13 -27.86 10.29
C ARG A 165 13.37 -28.98 11.27
N PHE A 166 12.74 -30.13 11.02
CA PHE A 166 13.02 -31.39 11.68
C PHE A 166 14.55 -31.50 11.79
N GLN A 167 15.10 -31.28 12.99
CA GLN A 167 16.45 -31.71 13.30
C GLN A 167 16.36 -33.23 13.27
N GLY A 168 16.76 -33.81 12.13
CA GLY A 168 17.01 -35.24 12.03
C GLY A 168 17.99 -35.60 13.13
N ARG A 169 17.46 -36.19 14.21
CA ARG A 169 18.26 -36.89 15.20
C ARG A 169 18.85 -38.10 14.49
N SER A 170 20.07 -37.97 14.01
CA SER A 170 20.92 -39.11 13.71
C SER A 170 21.11 -39.89 15.02
N ALA A 171 20.42 -41.01 15.15
CA ALA A 171 20.65 -41.94 16.24
C ALA A 171 22.08 -42.51 16.11
N PRO A 172 22.88 -42.58 17.19
CA PRO A 172 24.15 -43.27 17.15
C PRO A 172 23.91 -44.78 17.04
N CYS A 173 24.46 -45.39 15.99
CA CYS A 173 24.50 -46.84 15.82
C CYS A 173 25.45 -47.42 16.88
N ALA A 174 24.88 -47.98 17.95
CA ALA A 174 25.62 -48.71 18.96
C ALA A 174 25.83 -50.16 18.46
N THR A 175 26.99 -50.42 17.87
CA THR A 175 27.45 -51.80 17.62
C THR A 175 28.09 -52.35 18.90
N THR A 176 27.30 -53.03 19.71
CA THR A 176 27.79 -53.79 20.87
C THR A 176 28.56 -55.01 20.38
N ARG A 177 29.82 -55.11 20.79
CA ARG A 177 30.64 -56.33 20.70
C ARG A 177 29.95 -57.45 21.48
N GLN A 178 29.77 -58.60 20.86
CA GLN A 178 29.44 -59.84 21.55
C GLN A 178 30.55 -60.87 21.27
N THR A 179 31.42 -61.03 22.27
CA THR A 179 32.29 -62.19 22.48
C THR A 179 31.48 -63.30 23.16
N CYS A 180 31.78 -64.56 22.81
CA CYS A 180 31.47 -65.87 23.43
C CYS A 180 30.93 -66.83 22.37
N GLY A 181 31.48 -68.03 22.12
CA GLY A 181 32.61 -68.74 22.72
C GLY A 181 33.11 -69.83 21.77
#